data_AF-A0A256WDF8-F1
#
_entry.id   AF-A0A256WDF8-F1
#
_cell.length_a   1.000
_cell.length_b   1.000
_cell.length_c   1.000
_cell.angle_alpha   90.00
_cell.angle_beta   90.00
_cell.angle_gamma   90.00
#
_symmetry.space_group_name_H-M   'P 1'
#
loop_
_entity.id
_entity.type
_entity.pdbx_description
1 polymer ?
#
loop_
_entity_poly.entity_id
_entity_poly.type
_entity_poly.pdbx_seq_one_letter_code
_entity_poly.pdbx_strand_id
1 'polypeptide(L)'
;MNLPNRNTINYTVKINTSDKKAQSIINLLKELSNDYPFISIYEDETGLSDEMEKELDLRYQYVMNNPEEGKSWEKIKESILSQ
;
A
#
# COMPACT_ATOMS: atom_id res chain seq x y z
N MET A 1 -10.98 -16.54 32.06
CA MET A 1 -9.55 -16.84 31.81
C MET A 1 -8.98 -15.69 30.99
N ASN A 2 -8.13 -14.85 31.59
CA ASN A 2 -7.36 -13.83 30.85
C ASN A 2 -6.10 -14.51 30.31
N LEU A 3 -6.00 -14.67 29.00
CA LEU A 3 -4.77 -15.07 28.35
C LEU A 3 -3.78 -13.89 28.39
N PRO A 4 -2.49 -14.13 28.67
CA PRO A 4 -1.51 -13.05 28.77
C PRO A 4 -1.34 -12.41 27.39
N ASN A 5 -1.40 -11.08 27.37
CA ASN A 5 -1.08 -10.24 26.23
C ASN A 5 0.41 -10.43 25.89
N ARG A 6 0.72 -11.37 24.98
CA ARG A 6 2.07 -11.54 24.42
C ARG A 6 2.25 -10.42 23.40
N ASN A 7 3.18 -9.50 23.64
CA ASN A 7 3.60 -8.51 22.65
C ASN A 7 3.92 -9.26 21.34
N THR A 8 3.09 -9.03 20.33
CA THR A 8 3.28 -9.63 19.01
C THR A 8 4.36 -8.82 18.30
N ILE A 9 5.48 -9.47 17.97
CA ILE A 9 6.57 -8.86 17.22
C ILE A 9 6.44 -9.32 15.78
N ASN A 10 6.25 -8.38 14.86
CA ASN A 10 6.16 -8.63 13.43
C ASN A 10 7.50 -8.32 12.77
N TYR A 11 7.89 -9.14 11.79
CA TYR A 11 9.09 -8.94 10.99
C TYR A 11 8.70 -8.79 9.53
N THR A 12 9.36 -7.87 8.83
CA THR A 12 9.20 -7.68 7.39
C THR A 12 10.53 -7.95 6.69
N VAL A 13 10.51 -8.80 5.68
CA VAL A 13 11.68 -9.10 4.84
C VAL A 13 11.44 -8.52 3.46
N LYS A 14 12.32 -7.63 3.00
CA LYS A 14 12.30 -7.09 1.63
C LYS A 14 13.36 -7.76 0.79
N ILE A 15 12.95 -8.34 -0.34
CA ILE A 15 13.83 -8.95 -1.34
C ILE A 15 13.82 -8.04 -2.57
N ASN A 16 14.91 -7.32 -2.83
CA ASN A 16 15.02 -6.35 -3.92
C ASN A 16 16.07 -6.78 -4.96
N THR A 17 15.85 -7.93 -5.59
CA THR A 17 16.71 -8.48 -6.66
C THR A 17 15.91 -9.46 -7.52
N SER A 18 16.30 -9.63 -8.78
CA SER A 18 15.70 -10.56 -9.74
C SER A 18 16.53 -11.84 -9.94
N ASP A 19 17.47 -12.13 -9.05
CA ASP A 19 18.32 -13.31 -9.18
C ASP A 19 17.56 -14.63 -8.94
N LYS A 20 18.09 -15.73 -9.48
CA LYS A 20 17.44 -17.05 -9.37
C LYS A 20 17.27 -17.49 -7.91
N LYS A 21 18.18 -17.08 -7.02
CA LYS A 21 18.13 -17.46 -5.59
C LYS A 21 16.99 -16.74 -4.87
N ALA A 22 16.76 -15.46 -5.14
CA ALA A 22 15.61 -14.73 -4.64
C ALA A 22 14.30 -15.37 -5.10
N GLN A 23 14.20 -15.75 -6.38
CA GLN A 23 13.02 -16.45 -6.87
C GLN A 23 12.77 -17.77 -6.14
N SER A 24 13.83 -18.56 -5.89
CA SER A 24 13.73 -19.78 -5.08
C SER A 24 13.24 -19.49 -3.65
N ILE A 25 13.75 -18.44 -3.01
CA ILE A 25 13.32 -18.03 -1.66
C ILE A 25 11.86 -17.59 -1.66
N ILE A 26 11.43 -16.78 -2.64
CA ILE A 26 10.04 -16.33 -2.76
C ILE A 26 9.10 -17.53 -2.93
N ASN A 27 9.45 -18.49 -3.79
CA ASN A 27 8.64 -19.69 -4.00
C ASN A 27 8.51 -20.51 -2.70
N LEU A 28 9.61 -20.70 -1.97
CA LEU A 28 9.60 -21.37 -0.67
C LEU A 28 8.67 -20.65 0.33
N LEU A 29 8.77 -19.32 0.43
CA LEU A 29 7.89 -18.55 1.31
C LEU A 29 6.42 -18.69 0.91
N LYS A 30 6.11 -18.64 -0.40
CA LYS A 30 4.75 -18.83 -0.93
C LYS A 30 4.19 -20.20 -0.58
N GLU A 31 4.99 -21.27 -0.72
CA GLU A 31 4.59 -22.61 -0.29
C GLU A 31 4.28 -22.65 1.21
N LEU A 32 5.17 -22.11 2.05
CA LEU A 32 4.97 -22.05 3.50
C LEU A 32 3.73 -21.23 3.89
N SER A 33 3.40 -20.16 3.16
CA SER A 33 2.22 -19.34 3.48
C SER A 33 0.90 -20.09 3.36
N ASN A 34 0.84 -21.20 2.60
CA ASN A 34 -0.35 -22.05 2.53
C ASN A 34 -0.57 -22.86 3.82
N ASP A 35 0.50 -23.29 4.46
CA ASP A 35 0.45 -24.15 5.64
C ASP A 35 0.49 -23.35 6.96
N TYR A 36 1.02 -22.13 6.92
CA TYR A 36 1.26 -21.30 8.10
C TYR A 36 0.53 -19.94 7.99
N PRO A 37 -0.69 -19.82 8.54
CA PRO A 37 -1.53 -18.62 8.41
C PRO A 37 -0.94 -17.32 8.98
N PHE A 38 0.11 -17.41 9.80
CA PHE A 38 0.84 -16.25 10.33
C PHE A 38 1.87 -15.69 9.35
N ILE A 39 2.11 -16.35 8.22
CA ILE A 39 2.97 -15.86 7.14
C ILE A 39 2.08 -15.15 6.12
N SER A 40 2.35 -13.86 5.89
CA SER A 40 1.68 -13.08 4.85
C SER A 40 2.72 -12.59 3.85
N ILE A 41 2.42 -12.75 2.56
CA ILE A 41 3.29 -12.32 1.46
C ILE A 41 2.54 -11.27 0.66
N TYR A 42 3.17 -10.11 0.51
CA TYR A 42 2.68 -9.01 -0.30
C TYR A 42 3.68 -8.77 -1.41
N GLU A 43 3.20 -8.77 -2.65
CA GLU A 43 3.98 -8.28 -3.77
C GLU A 43 3.91 -6.75 -3.74
N ASP A 44 5.07 -6.12 -3.63
CA ASP A 44 5.19 -4.67 -3.74
C ASP A 44 4.98 -4.37 -5.24
N GLU A 45 3.73 -4.12 -5.66
CA GLU A 45 3.44 -3.63 -7.01
C GLU A 45 4.13 -2.26 -7.13
N THR A 46 5.32 -2.26 -7.74
CA THR A 46 6.05 -1.02 -7.97
C THR A 46 5.43 -0.31 -9.16
N GLY A 47 4.65 0.74 -8.89
CA GLY A 47 4.06 1.59 -9.92
C GLY A 47 2.54 1.70 -9.76
N LEU A 48 1.96 2.67 -10.46
CA LEU A 48 0.52 2.72 -10.65
C LEU A 48 0.17 1.77 -11.79
N SER A 49 -0.99 1.11 -11.73
CA SER A 49 -1.50 0.42 -12.92
C SER A 49 -1.85 1.44 -14.01
N ASP A 50 -1.84 1.04 -15.28
CA ASP A 50 -2.26 1.91 -16.39
C ASP A 50 -3.66 2.51 -16.16
N GLU A 51 -4.55 1.77 -15.50
CA GLU A 51 -5.89 2.24 -15.13
C GLU A 51 -5.84 3.33 -14.05
N MET A 52 -4.97 3.16 -13.04
CA MET A 52 -4.75 4.18 -12.01
C MET A 52 -4.11 5.44 -12.60
N GLU A 53 -3.12 5.32 -13.48
CA GLU A 53 -2.52 6.47 -14.17
C GLU A 53 -3.56 7.24 -14.98
N LYS A 54 -4.36 6.50 -15.77
CA LYS A 54 -5.44 7.10 -16.57
C LYS A 54 -6.49 7.79 -15.71
N GLU A 55 -6.85 7.21 -14.58
CA GLU A 55 -7.80 7.82 -13.65
C GLU A 55 -7.25 9.13 -13.05
N LEU A 56 -5.97 9.14 -12.66
CA LEU A 56 -5.31 10.33 -12.15
C LEU A 56 -5.23 11.44 -13.20
N ASP A 57 -4.93 11.10 -14.45
CA ASP A 57 -4.95 12.05 -15.56
C ASP A 57 -6.35 12.63 -15.76
N LEU A 58 -7.40 11.81 -15.75
CA LEU A 58 -8.78 12.29 -15.86
C LEU A 58 -9.15 13.24 -14.72
N ARG A 59 -8.77 12.91 -13.49
CA ARG A 59 -9.01 13.77 -12.32
C ARG A 59 -8.25 15.08 -12.42
N TYR A 60 -6.99 15.02 -12.84
CA TYR A 60 -6.18 16.21 -13.04
C TYR A 60 -6.82 17.15 -14.07
N GLN A 61 -7.21 16.61 -15.24
CA GLN A 61 -7.88 17.39 -16.27
C GLN A 61 -9.22 17.94 -15.79
N TYR A 62 -10.00 17.16 -15.04
CA TYR A 62 -11.25 17.63 -14.45
C TYR A 62 -11.03 18.82 -13.52
N VAL A 63 -10.04 18.75 -12.61
CA VAL A 63 -9.73 19.84 -11.68
C VAL A 63 -9.24 21.09 -12.42
N MET A 64 -8.41 20.92 -13.46
CA MET A 64 -7.92 22.05 -14.24
C MET A 64 -9.01 22.74 -15.06
N ASN A 65 -10.01 21.97 -15.52
CA ASN A 65 -11.13 22.49 -16.31
C ASN A 65 -12.30 23.00 -15.45
N ASN A 66 -12.38 22.62 -14.17
CA ASN A 66 -13.44 23.03 -13.24
C ASN A 66 -12.83 23.59 -11.91
N PRO A 67 -11.96 24.62 -11.97
CA PRO A 67 -11.24 25.11 -10.80
C PRO A 67 -12.15 25.67 -9.70
N GLU A 68 -13.35 26.14 -10.05
CA GLU A 68 -14.37 26.68 -9.15
C GLU A 68 -15.04 25.62 -8.27
N GLU A 69 -15.01 24.35 -8.67
CA GLU A 69 -15.56 23.25 -7.87
C GLU A 69 -14.61 22.84 -6.73
N GLY A 70 -13.34 23.22 -6.85
CA GLY A 70 -12.31 23.00 -5.83
C GLY A 70 -12.44 23.96 -4.66
N LYS A 71 -12.07 23.50 -3.46
CA LYS A 71 -11.74 24.39 -2.33
C LYS A 71 -10.23 24.57 -2.28
N SER A 72 -9.78 25.78 -1.95
CA SER A 72 -8.36 26.00 -1.69
C SER A 72 -7.88 25.15 -0.51
N TRP A 73 -6.60 24.78 -0.55
CA TRP A 73 -5.99 24.00 0.52
C TRP A 73 -6.08 24.71 1.87
N GLU A 74 -5.94 26.03 1.87
CA GLU A 74 -6.05 26.88 3.06
C GLU A 74 -7.42 26.70 3.73
N LYS A 75 -8.49 26.71 2.93
CA LYS A 75 -9.86 26.53 3.43
C LYS A 75 -10.11 25.13 3.99
N ILE A 76 -9.53 24.10 3.37
CA ILE A 76 -9.60 22.71 3.88
C ILE A 76 -8.80 22.58 5.17
N LYS A 77 -7.57 23.10 5.20
CA LYS A 77 -6.68 23.06 6.35
C LYS A 77 -7.31 23.73 7.57
N GLU A 78 -7.91 24.91 7.40
CA GLU A 78 -8.63 25.59 8.46
C GLU A 78 -9.76 24.73 9.02
N SER A 79 -10.54 24.06 8.16
CA SER A 79 -11.63 23.20 8.61
C SER A 79 -11.15 22.01 9.48
N ILE A 80 -10.01 21.41 9.14
CA ILE A 80 -9.42 20.29 9.89
C ILE A 80 -8.85 20.76 11.24
N LEU A 81 -8.19 21.92 11.26
CA LEU A 81 -7.56 22.47 12.47
C LEU A 81 -8.56 23.11 13.44
N SER A 82 -9.76 23.43 12.97
CA SER A 82 -10.86 23.99 13.78
C SER A 82 -11.75 22.93 14.43
N GLN A 83 -11.49 21.63 14.20
CA GLN A 83 -12.14 20.49 14.87
C GLN A 83 -11.37 20.09 16.13
#